data_AF-A0A669D3R8-F1
#
_entry.id   AF-A0A669D3R8-F1
#
_cell.length_a   1.000
_cell.length_b   1.000
_cell.length_c   1.000
_cell.angle_alpha   90.00
_cell.angle_beta   90.00
_cell.angle_gamma   90.00
#
_symmetry.space_group_name_H-M   'P 1'
#
loop_
_entity.id
_entity.type
_entity.pdbx_description
1 polymer ?
#
loop_
_entity_poly.entity_id
_entity_poly.type
_entity_poly.pdbx_seq_one_letter_code
_entity_poly.pdbx_strand_id
1 'polypeptide(L)'
;MSVVTSGRYTFPNYNLVFFIFLQLGLHSVEGVWPLPQSITSSPERYPLNPQAFYFTYGSQSAAQEGCSVLDEAFKRYFSLIFPDYSSGYGFLRFSVDKPFTVQVSVGRNDCDSYPDEDSSEQYTLSVSAGQAYLKAETVWGALRGLETFSQLVYQEDFGSYYVNKTEIEDFPRFQFRGILLDTSRHYLPVQAILKTLDAMAFSKFNVFHWHIVDDPSFPYQSRTFPDLSAKGAFHPMTHIYTQLDVRRVISYARMRGIRVLPEFDSPGHTQSWGKGQSDLLTPCYSGSTPSGTFGPVNPILPSTYKFMATLFKEVSSVFPDSYIHLGGDEVNFSCWKSNPDVRAFMLKMGFGADFTKLEAYYMENIVNLTAALNRTSIVWQDVFDYHERRTSLSVVEVWREGCYLCEVRRVVKAGLRVILASPWYLDQPGPTHNWARYYTVWPLAFKGTEEQKKLVIGGEVCMWGEYVDATNLTPRLWPRASAAAERLWSDEKQTSDVDKAFPRLKDFRCELLRYFSFSDNAHGIPITHHRTLFYEVCLTYTDASVSLRLQAGYPGRASLCRTLQTRVPRCLIITDHVTFLSI
;
A
#
# COMPACT_ATOMS: atom_id res chain seq x y z
N MET A 1 -40.91 -69.21 -12.07
CA MET A 1 -42.23 -69.61 -11.53
C MET A 1 -42.51 -68.81 -10.28
N SER A 2 -43.63 -68.08 -10.31
CA SER A 2 -44.52 -67.73 -9.18
C SER A 2 -43.97 -66.98 -7.95
N VAL A 3 -44.25 -65.67 -7.95
CA VAL A 3 -45.00 -64.89 -6.94
C VAL A 3 -45.25 -65.55 -5.57
N VAL A 4 -44.83 -64.87 -4.49
CA VAL A 4 -45.61 -64.74 -3.24
C VAL A 4 -45.48 -63.32 -2.70
N THR A 5 -46.64 -62.77 -2.34
CA THR A 5 -46.97 -61.39 -1.96
C THR A 5 -46.98 -61.13 -0.45
N SER A 6 -46.61 -59.89 -0.09
CA SER A 6 -47.18 -58.98 0.92
C SER A 6 -47.56 -59.43 2.34
N GLY A 7 -47.13 -58.63 3.32
CA GLY A 7 -47.80 -58.45 4.61
C GLY A 7 -47.33 -57.19 5.33
N ARG A 8 -48.21 -56.20 5.49
CA ARG A 8 -48.00 -54.94 6.24
C ARG A 8 -47.89 -55.19 7.74
N TYR A 9 -47.06 -54.41 8.44
CA TYR A 9 -47.24 -54.07 9.86
C TYR A 9 -46.83 -52.62 10.11
N THR A 10 -47.59 -51.94 10.97
CA THR A 10 -47.52 -50.51 11.29
C THR A 10 -47.14 -50.26 12.76
N PHE A 11 -46.46 -49.13 12.99
CA PHE A 11 -46.23 -48.35 14.23
C PHE A 11 -45.11 -48.82 15.19
N PRO A 12 -44.42 -47.90 15.94
CA PRO A 12 -44.86 -46.55 16.34
C PRO A 12 -43.88 -45.38 16.15
N ASN A 13 -44.46 -44.17 16.22
CA ASN A 13 -43.83 -42.85 16.22
C ASN A 13 -42.86 -42.66 17.41
N TYR A 14 -41.61 -42.28 17.10
CA TYR A 14 -40.72 -41.61 18.06
C TYR A 14 -40.67 -40.12 17.72
N ASN A 15 -41.20 -39.28 18.62
CA ASN A 15 -41.00 -37.83 18.59
C ASN A 15 -39.52 -37.53 18.88
N LEU A 16 -38.74 -37.30 17.83
CA LEU A 16 -37.39 -36.75 17.96
C LEU A 16 -37.50 -35.22 18.08
N VAL A 17 -37.40 -34.70 19.30
CA VAL A 17 -37.27 -33.25 19.55
C VAL A 17 -35.87 -32.84 19.09
N PHE A 18 -35.77 -32.27 17.88
CA PHE A 18 -34.56 -31.59 17.42
C PHE A 18 -34.43 -30.26 18.19
N PHE A 19 -33.52 -30.21 19.14
CA PHE A 19 -33.03 -28.94 19.68
C PHE A 19 -32.22 -28.23 18.58
N ILE A 20 -32.86 -27.31 17.87
CA ILE A 20 -32.17 -26.34 17.03
C ILE A 20 -31.50 -25.36 17.99
N PHE A 21 -30.21 -25.56 18.26
CA PHE A 21 -29.37 -24.49 18.80
C PHE A 21 -29.27 -23.40 17.72
N LEU A 22 -30.12 -22.38 17.82
CA LEU A 22 -29.86 -21.10 17.18
C LEU A 22 -28.62 -20.53 17.87
N GLN A 23 -27.43 -20.80 17.33
CA GLN A 23 -26.28 -19.93 17.61
C GLN A 23 -26.62 -18.58 16.97
N LEU A 24 -27.24 -17.70 17.76
CA LEU A 24 -27.14 -16.26 17.57
C LEU A 24 -25.66 -15.93 17.76
N GLY A 25 -24.88 -16.03 16.68
CA GLY A 25 -23.52 -15.52 16.67
C GLY A 25 -23.59 -14.03 16.94
N LEU A 26 -23.17 -13.62 18.14
CA LEU A 26 -22.78 -12.24 18.39
C LEU A 26 -21.71 -11.92 17.33
N HIS A 27 -21.97 -10.96 16.46
CA HIS A 27 -20.93 -10.44 15.56
C HIS A 27 -19.88 -9.78 16.47
N SER A 28 -18.83 -10.52 16.80
CA SER A 28 -17.62 -9.99 17.40
C SER A 28 -16.69 -9.55 16.28
N VAL A 29 -16.06 -8.38 16.41
CA VAL A 29 -14.87 -8.03 15.61
C VAL A 29 -13.84 -9.13 15.81
N GLU A 30 -13.53 -9.90 14.77
CA GLU A 30 -12.58 -11.03 14.88
C GLU A 30 -11.13 -10.55 15.05
N GLY A 31 -10.86 -9.25 14.83
CA GLY A 31 -9.68 -8.55 15.31
C GLY A 31 -9.26 -7.35 14.44
N VAL A 32 -8.30 -6.58 14.96
CA VAL A 32 -7.73 -5.38 14.31
C VAL A 32 -6.66 -5.79 13.29
N TRP A 33 -6.51 -4.99 12.23
CA TRP A 33 -5.45 -5.13 11.22
C TRP A 33 -4.73 -3.79 10.94
N PRO A 34 -3.39 -3.71 11.03
CA PRO A 34 -2.49 -4.67 11.68
C PRO A 34 -2.83 -4.96 13.15
N LEU A 35 -2.48 -6.15 13.64
CA LEU A 35 -2.63 -6.51 15.04
C LEU A 35 -1.73 -5.61 15.93
N PRO A 36 -2.28 -4.94 16.96
CA PRO A 36 -1.49 -4.14 17.88
C PRO A 36 -0.45 -4.96 18.66
N GLN A 37 0.60 -4.30 19.16
CA GLN A 37 1.62 -4.94 20.02
C GLN A 37 1.00 -5.60 21.27
N SER A 38 0.03 -4.91 21.88
CA SER A 38 -0.77 -5.40 23.00
C SER A 38 -2.22 -4.97 22.85
N ILE A 39 -3.15 -5.92 23.03
CA ILE A 39 -4.59 -5.68 23.04
C ILE A 39 -5.25 -6.54 24.11
N THR A 40 -6.01 -5.90 25.01
CA THR A 40 -6.83 -6.59 26.02
C THR A 40 -8.27 -6.12 25.88
N SER A 41 -9.15 -7.03 25.45
CA SER A 41 -10.57 -6.74 25.21
C SER A 41 -11.47 -7.47 26.19
N SER A 42 -12.58 -6.83 26.56
CA SER A 42 -13.64 -7.38 27.42
C SER A 42 -14.93 -7.61 26.63
N PRO A 43 -15.82 -8.53 27.05
CA PRO A 43 -17.15 -8.68 26.47
C PRO A 43 -18.10 -7.51 26.82
N GLU A 44 -17.70 -6.61 27.72
CA GLU A 44 -18.46 -5.39 28.03
C GLU A 44 -18.47 -4.45 26.82
N ARG A 45 -19.67 -4.05 26.38
CA ARG A 45 -19.89 -3.25 25.17
C ARG A 45 -20.61 -1.93 25.47
N TYR A 46 -20.29 -0.91 24.68
CA TYR A 46 -20.85 0.44 24.79
C TYR A 46 -21.54 0.83 23.48
N PRO A 47 -22.79 1.30 23.51
CA PRO A 47 -23.49 1.76 22.32
C PRO A 47 -22.92 3.08 21.82
N LEU A 48 -22.85 3.24 20.50
CA LEU A 48 -22.45 4.48 19.84
C LEU A 48 -23.63 5.06 19.06
N ASN A 49 -23.98 6.32 19.36
CA ASN A 49 -25.00 7.06 18.62
C ASN A 49 -24.30 8.15 17.79
N PRO A 50 -24.40 8.12 16.44
CA PRO A 50 -23.78 9.14 15.58
C PRO A 50 -24.18 10.59 15.94
N GLN A 51 -25.39 10.81 16.47
CA GLN A 51 -25.87 12.15 16.86
C GLN A 51 -25.27 12.66 18.17
N ALA A 52 -24.70 11.77 18.98
CA ALA A 52 -24.12 12.09 20.28
C ALA A 52 -22.67 11.59 20.40
N PHE A 53 -21.98 11.42 19.27
CA PHE A 53 -20.59 11.01 19.20
C PHE A 53 -19.70 12.19 18.86
N TYR A 54 -18.61 12.38 19.61
CA TYR A 54 -17.71 13.52 19.42
C TYR A 54 -16.24 13.10 19.51
N PHE A 55 -15.41 13.67 18.63
CA PHE A 55 -13.98 13.75 18.85
C PHE A 55 -13.65 15.04 19.57
N THR A 56 -12.76 14.99 20.56
CA THR A 56 -12.33 16.18 21.32
C THR A 56 -10.84 16.12 21.60
N TYR A 57 -10.23 17.28 21.78
CA TYR A 57 -8.86 17.37 22.29
C TYR A 57 -8.85 17.16 23.80
N GLY A 58 -7.84 16.43 24.30
CA GLY A 58 -7.61 16.33 25.73
C GLY A 58 -7.10 17.64 26.31
N SER A 59 -7.42 17.89 27.58
CA SER A 59 -7.07 19.14 28.27
C SER A 59 -5.56 19.38 28.38
N GLN A 60 -4.75 18.32 28.35
CA GLN A 60 -3.29 18.36 28.40
C GLN A 60 -2.63 18.14 27.03
N SER A 61 -3.42 18.10 25.96
CA SER A 61 -2.89 17.93 24.60
C SER A 61 -2.10 19.16 24.15
N ALA A 62 -0.92 18.93 23.57
CA ALA A 62 -0.13 19.99 22.93
C ALA A 62 -0.80 20.52 21.65
N ALA A 63 -1.54 19.66 20.93
CA ALA A 63 -2.40 20.08 19.82
C ALA A 63 -3.79 20.44 20.31
N GLN A 64 -4.40 21.43 19.67
CA GLN A 64 -5.75 21.94 19.94
C GLN A 64 -6.51 22.14 18.62
N GLU A 65 -7.73 22.65 18.70
CA GLU A 65 -8.51 23.07 17.53
C GLU A 65 -7.70 24.02 16.64
N GLY A 66 -7.73 23.79 15.33
CA GLY A 66 -6.83 24.42 14.36
C GLY A 66 -5.67 23.51 13.93
N CYS A 67 -5.48 22.36 14.57
CA CYS A 67 -4.54 21.34 14.11
C CYS A 67 -5.03 20.71 12.80
N SER A 68 -4.49 21.15 11.66
CA SER A 68 -4.92 20.71 10.34
C SER A 68 -5.02 19.18 10.21
N VAL A 69 -4.00 18.45 10.67
CA VAL A 69 -3.94 16.99 10.60
C VAL A 69 -5.06 16.32 11.41
N LEU A 70 -5.27 16.72 12.66
CA LEU A 70 -6.22 16.04 13.56
C LEU A 70 -7.66 16.48 13.30
N ASP A 71 -7.91 17.75 12.99
CA ASP A 71 -9.26 18.25 12.68
C ASP A 71 -9.84 17.54 11.45
N GLU A 72 -9.04 17.38 10.39
CA GLU A 72 -9.46 16.64 9.20
C GLU A 72 -9.50 15.12 9.44
N ALA A 73 -8.67 14.59 10.35
CA ALA A 73 -8.77 13.19 10.76
C ALA A 73 -10.08 12.91 11.50
N PHE A 74 -10.51 13.77 12.41
CA PHE A 74 -11.77 13.61 13.14
C PHE A 74 -12.97 13.58 12.19
N LYS A 75 -13.02 14.50 11.23
CA LYS A 75 -14.07 14.51 10.19
C LYS A 75 -14.06 13.23 9.37
N ARG A 76 -12.88 12.81 8.91
CA ARG A 76 -12.72 11.60 8.09
C ARG A 76 -13.14 10.34 8.86
N TYR A 77 -12.62 10.15 10.07
CA TYR A 77 -12.90 8.96 10.88
C TYR A 77 -14.35 8.92 11.35
N PHE A 78 -14.99 10.06 11.61
CA PHE A 78 -16.44 10.09 11.86
C PHE A 78 -17.23 9.46 10.70
N SER A 79 -16.91 9.86 9.46
CA SER A 79 -17.55 9.31 8.25
C SER A 79 -17.25 7.84 8.03
N LEU A 80 -16.05 7.36 8.39
CA LEU A 80 -15.67 5.95 8.28
C LEU A 80 -16.37 5.08 9.32
N ILE A 81 -16.56 5.59 10.54
CA ILE A 81 -17.23 4.89 11.64
C ILE A 81 -18.76 4.84 11.42
N PHE A 82 -19.36 5.92 10.90
CA PHE A 82 -20.81 6.04 10.70
C PHE A 82 -21.17 6.23 9.22
N PRO A 83 -20.92 5.22 8.36
CA PRO A 83 -21.16 5.31 6.93
C PRO A 83 -22.64 5.53 6.57
N ASP A 84 -23.56 4.84 7.26
CA ASP A 84 -25.00 4.90 6.98
C ASP A 84 -25.61 6.26 7.35
N TYR A 85 -25.11 6.86 8.44
CA TYR A 85 -25.50 8.21 8.86
C TYR A 85 -24.99 9.26 7.87
N SER A 86 -23.73 9.13 7.44
CA SER A 86 -23.08 10.08 6.54
C SER A 86 -23.62 10.04 5.11
N SER A 87 -24.17 8.89 4.69
CA SER A 87 -24.76 8.71 3.35
C SER A 87 -26.26 9.06 3.27
N GLY A 88 -26.91 9.42 4.38
CA GLY A 88 -28.31 9.85 4.41
C GLY A 88 -29.35 8.74 4.27
N TYR A 89 -28.95 7.45 4.32
CA TYR A 89 -29.87 6.30 4.33
C TYR A 89 -30.51 6.11 5.73
N GLY A 90 -31.41 7.02 6.10
CA GLY A 90 -31.99 7.06 7.45
C GLY A 90 -33.25 6.21 7.65
N PHE A 91 -33.08 4.97 8.15
CA PHE A 91 -34.13 4.26 8.93
C PHE A 91 -33.57 3.65 10.24
N LEU A 92 -32.54 4.26 10.82
CA LEU A 92 -31.97 3.77 12.08
C LEU A 92 -32.72 4.36 13.28
N ARG A 93 -33.35 3.49 14.08
CA ARG A 93 -33.93 3.83 15.39
C ARG A 93 -32.84 3.71 16.45
N PHE A 94 -32.30 4.84 16.91
CA PHE A 94 -31.36 4.88 18.03
C PHE A 94 -32.15 4.93 19.34
N SER A 95 -31.93 3.97 20.25
CA SER A 95 -32.74 3.85 21.48
C SER A 95 -32.12 4.46 22.74
N VAL A 96 -30.95 5.09 22.65
CA VAL A 96 -30.25 5.67 23.82
C VAL A 96 -29.45 6.94 23.47
N ASP A 97 -29.76 8.05 24.14
CA ASP A 97 -29.08 9.37 24.05
C ASP A 97 -27.86 9.49 24.99
N LYS A 98 -27.03 8.44 25.08
CA LYS A 98 -25.80 8.53 25.88
C LYS A 98 -24.66 9.03 24.99
N PRO A 99 -24.04 10.18 25.30
CA PRO A 99 -22.94 10.68 24.51
C PRO A 99 -21.73 9.75 24.65
N PHE A 100 -20.96 9.62 23.58
CA PHE A 100 -19.68 8.92 23.57
C PHE A 100 -18.60 9.84 23.01
N THR A 101 -17.54 10.07 23.79
CA THR A 101 -16.47 11.00 23.39
C THR A 101 -15.15 10.28 23.20
N VAL A 102 -14.51 10.47 22.06
CA VAL A 102 -13.11 10.07 21.85
C VAL A 102 -12.23 11.28 22.13
N GLN A 103 -11.50 11.25 23.23
CA GLN A 103 -10.56 12.29 23.61
C GLN A 103 -9.16 11.95 23.10
N VAL A 104 -8.57 12.84 22.31
CA VAL A 104 -7.25 12.66 21.70
C VAL A 104 -6.26 13.63 22.31
N SER A 105 -5.13 13.12 22.81
CA SER A 105 -4.04 13.91 23.40
C SER A 105 -2.71 13.57 22.77
N VAL A 106 -1.99 14.60 22.31
CA VAL A 106 -0.62 14.46 21.80
C VAL A 106 0.38 15.19 22.69
N GLY A 107 1.57 14.64 22.86
CA GLY A 107 2.65 15.24 23.66
C GLY A 107 3.37 16.41 22.96
N ARG A 108 3.36 16.43 21.62
CA ARG A 108 4.00 17.45 20.78
C ARG A 108 3.03 18.02 19.75
N ASN A 109 3.19 19.32 19.44
CA ASN A 109 2.43 19.99 18.39
C ASN A 109 3.20 19.95 17.06
N ASP A 110 3.06 18.84 16.34
CA ASP A 110 3.66 18.62 15.02
C ASP A 110 2.59 18.74 13.89
N CYS A 111 1.51 19.50 14.11
CA CYS A 111 0.35 19.56 13.21
C CYS A 111 0.66 20.15 11.82
N ASP A 112 1.66 21.02 11.71
CA ASP A 112 2.03 21.70 10.47
C ASP A 112 3.33 21.16 9.85
N SER A 113 3.97 20.19 10.50
CA SER A 113 5.17 19.54 9.96
C SER A 113 4.82 18.39 9.00
N TYR A 114 5.87 17.85 8.38
CA TYR A 114 5.83 16.61 7.64
C TYR A 114 6.33 15.46 8.52
N PRO A 115 5.80 14.23 8.36
CA PRO A 115 6.39 13.07 9.01
C PRO A 115 7.79 12.82 8.44
N ASP A 116 8.67 12.31 9.29
CA ASP A 116 10.07 11.96 8.99
C ASP A 116 10.42 10.59 9.60
N GLU A 117 11.67 10.15 9.52
CA GLU A 117 12.14 8.87 10.09
C GLU A 117 12.06 8.78 11.62
N ASP A 118 12.11 9.91 12.33
CA ASP A 118 12.14 10.00 13.79
C ASP A 118 10.74 10.23 14.39
N SER A 119 9.75 10.40 13.54
CA SER A 119 8.35 10.61 13.88
C SER A 119 7.79 9.41 14.65
N SER A 120 7.58 9.60 15.96
CA SER A 120 7.02 8.58 16.85
C SER A 120 5.56 8.27 16.48
N GLU A 121 5.31 7.02 16.09
CA GLU A 121 3.96 6.51 15.75
C GLU A 121 3.33 5.70 16.89
N GLN A 122 3.91 5.75 18.08
CA GLN A 122 3.41 5.06 19.27
C GLN A 122 2.14 5.72 19.80
N TYR A 123 1.19 4.89 20.26
CA TYR A 123 -0.02 5.36 20.92
C TYR A 123 -0.55 4.35 21.95
N THR A 124 -1.40 4.84 22.84
CA THR A 124 -2.22 4.03 23.76
C THR A 124 -3.69 4.39 23.57
N LEU A 125 -4.56 3.38 23.52
CA LEU A 125 -6.00 3.56 23.38
C LEU A 125 -6.74 2.80 24.48
N SER A 126 -7.51 3.52 25.30
CA SER A 126 -8.36 2.97 26.35
C SER A 126 -9.82 3.27 26.04
N VAL A 127 -10.65 2.24 25.90
CA VAL A 127 -12.09 2.36 25.64
C VAL A 127 -12.85 1.97 26.90
N SER A 128 -13.69 2.89 27.40
CA SER A 128 -14.45 2.73 28.63
C SER A 128 -15.89 3.26 28.47
N ALA A 129 -16.71 3.14 29.52
CA ALA A 129 -18.10 3.55 29.46
C ALA A 129 -18.24 5.05 29.15
N GLY A 130 -18.80 5.37 27.98
CA GLY A 130 -19.09 6.75 27.54
C GLY A 130 -17.90 7.51 26.95
N GLN A 131 -16.70 6.93 26.89
CA GLN A 131 -15.53 7.60 26.36
C GLN A 131 -14.41 6.65 25.92
N ALA A 132 -13.58 7.11 24.98
CA ALA A 132 -12.28 6.53 24.68
C ALA A 132 -11.18 7.58 24.83
N TYR A 133 -10.05 7.19 25.41
CA TYR A 133 -8.85 8.02 25.53
C TYR A 133 -7.77 7.51 24.58
N LEU A 134 -7.38 8.36 23.64
CA LEU A 134 -6.26 8.11 22.74
C LEU A 134 -5.12 9.06 23.09
N LYS A 135 -3.99 8.50 23.51
CA LYS A 135 -2.78 9.27 23.82
C LYS A 135 -1.64 8.85 22.90
N ALA A 136 -0.93 9.82 22.35
CA ALA A 136 0.24 9.60 21.51
C ALA A 136 1.32 10.66 21.81
N GLU A 137 2.56 10.40 21.41
CA GLU A 137 3.62 11.40 21.52
C GLU A 137 3.44 12.50 20.48
N THR A 138 3.16 12.12 19.23
CA THR A 138 2.98 13.03 18.09
C THR A 138 1.61 12.84 17.46
N VAL A 139 1.25 13.75 16.53
CA VAL A 139 0.03 13.63 15.71
C VAL A 139 0.01 12.35 14.86
N TRP A 140 1.18 11.80 14.52
CA TRP A 140 1.31 10.61 13.68
C TRP A 140 0.82 9.36 14.42
N GLY A 141 1.22 9.17 15.68
CA GLY A 141 0.69 8.10 16.53
C GLY A 141 -0.82 8.23 16.77
N ALA A 142 -1.33 9.45 16.91
CA ALA A 142 -2.77 9.68 17.02
C ALA A 142 -3.54 9.25 15.76
N LEU A 143 -3.01 9.49 14.55
CA LEU A 143 -3.63 8.97 13.33
C LEU A 143 -3.71 7.43 13.32
N ARG A 144 -2.67 6.74 13.80
CA ARG A 144 -2.66 5.26 13.90
C ARG A 144 -3.68 4.75 14.91
N GLY A 145 -3.83 5.44 16.04
CA GLY A 145 -4.82 5.08 17.05
C GLY A 145 -6.26 5.36 16.64
N LEU A 146 -6.50 6.41 15.83
CA LEU A 146 -7.83 6.67 15.26
C LEU A 146 -8.24 5.56 14.28
N GLU A 147 -7.30 5.07 13.46
CA GLU A 147 -7.52 3.89 12.60
C GLU A 147 -7.90 2.67 13.41
N THR A 148 -7.14 2.39 14.47
CA THR A 148 -7.43 1.26 15.34
C THR A 148 -8.79 1.41 16.02
N PHE A 149 -9.14 2.62 16.49
CA PHE A 149 -10.45 2.87 17.07
C PHE A 149 -11.59 2.62 16.06
N SER A 150 -11.46 3.06 14.80
CA SER A 150 -12.49 2.82 13.80
C SER A 150 -12.71 1.33 13.52
N GLN A 151 -11.66 0.51 13.58
CA GLN A 151 -11.77 -0.95 13.41
C GLN A 151 -12.38 -1.67 14.63
N LEU A 152 -12.34 -1.05 15.83
CA LEU A 152 -13.01 -1.60 17.02
C LEU A 152 -14.52 -1.38 17.00
N VAL A 153 -15.01 -0.43 16.19
CA VAL A 153 -16.45 -0.17 16.06
C VAL A 153 -17.07 -1.18 15.10
N TYR A 154 -18.19 -1.78 15.52
CA TYR A 154 -18.94 -2.71 14.69
C TYR A 154 -20.44 -2.42 14.75
N GLN A 155 -21.16 -2.95 13.77
CA GLN A 155 -22.60 -2.78 13.61
C GLN A 155 -23.30 -4.13 13.74
N GLU A 156 -24.36 -4.20 14.54
CA GLU A 156 -25.23 -5.38 14.64
C GLU A 156 -26.34 -5.39 13.57
N ASP A 157 -27.06 -6.51 13.44
CA ASP A 157 -28.09 -6.76 12.41
C ASP A 157 -29.20 -5.69 12.32
N PHE A 158 -29.44 -4.93 13.39
CA PHE A 158 -30.43 -3.84 13.45
C PHE A 158 -29.84 -2.44 13.21
N GLY A 159 -28.58 -2.37 12.77
CA GLY A 159 -27.89 -1.14 12.39
C GLY A 159 -27.35 -0.31 13.56
N SER A 160 -27.40 -0.84 14.78
CA SER A 160 -26.83 -0.19 15.98
C SER A 160 -25.32 -0.39 16.06
N TYR A 161 -24.59 0.68 16.36
CA TYR A 161 -23.13 0.66 16.49
C TYR A 161 -22.71 0.41 17.95
N TYR A 162 -21.64 -0.37 18.11
CA TYR A 162 -21.07 -0.70 19.40
C TYR A 162 -19.54 -0.70 19.36
N VAL A 163 -18.94 -0.53 20.53
CA VAL A 163 -17.51 -0.74 20.76
C VAL A 163 -17.32 -1.47 22.10
N ASN A 164 -16.35 -2.38 22.17
CA ASN A 164 -16.03 -3.10 23.41
C ASN A 164 -15.07 -2.31 24.29
N LYS A 165 -15.13 -2.56 25.60
CA LYS A 165 -14.08 -2.13 26.53
C LYS A 165 -12.76 -2.80 26.15
N THR A 166 -11.78 -1.97 25.81
CA THR A 166 -10.52 -2.41 25.21
C THR A 166 -9.38 -1.52 25.67
N GLU A 167 -8.25 -2.13 26.01
CA GLU A 167 -6.98 -1.45 26.31
C GLU A 167 -5.93 -1.88 25.27
N ILE A 168 -5.29 -0.90 24.63
CA ILE A 168 -4.27 -1.10 23.60
C ILE A 168 -3.05 -0.24 23.89
N GLU A 169 -1.88 -0.86 23.76
CA GLU A 169 -0.59 -0.18 23.63
C GLU A 169 0.03 -0.64 22.33
N ASP A 170 0.44 0.29 21.47
CA ASP A 170 0.84 -0.06 20.11
C ASP A 170 1.90 0.88 19.55
N PHE A 171 2.78 0.31 18.72
CA PHE A 171 3.86 0.98 18.03
C PHE A 171 4.33 0.10 16.86
N PRO A 172 4.89 0.70 15.79
CA PRO A 172 5.40 -0.09 14.67
C PRO A 172 6.69 -0.81 15.05
N ARG A 173 6.85 -2.03 14.54
CA ARG A 173 8.10 -2.78 14.61
C ARG A 173 9.22 -2.15 13.78
N PHE A 174 8.87 -1.63 12.60
CA PHE A 174 9.80 -1.00 11.67
C PHE A 174 9.35 0.42 11.31
N GLN A 175 10.30 1.35 11.20
CA GLN A 175 10.03 2.75 10.89
C GLN A 175 9.71 2.97 9.40
N PHE A 176 10.29 2.18 8.50
CA PHE A 176 10.04 2.31 7.05
C PHE A 176 9.03 1.26 6.59
N ARG A 177 7.83 1.71 6.19
CA ARG A 177 6.77 0.84 5.68
C ARG A 177 6.26 1.43 4.38
N GLY A 178 6.85 0.95 3.29
CA GLY A 178 6.71 1.51 1.94
C GLY A 178 5.68 0.82 1.05
N ILE A 179 5.11 1.60 0.14
CA ILE A 179 4.53 1.09 -1.12
C ILE A 179 5.16 1.85 -2.27
N LEU A 180 5.74 1.12 -3.22
CA LEU A 180 6.15 1.63 -4.53
C LEU A 180 4.95 1.69 -5.46
N LEU A 181 4.71 2.84 -6.09
CA LEU A 181 3.92 2.90 -7.32
C LEU A 181 4.76 3.42 -8.47
N ASP A 182 4.81 2.61 -9.53
CA ASP A 182 5.35 3.00 -10.82
C ASP A 182 4.29 3.76 -11.62
N THR A 183 4.61 5.00 -11.95
CA THR A 183 3.75 5.89 -12.74
C THR A 183 4.34 6.24 -14.11
N SER A 184 5.41 5.54 -14.49
CA SER A 184 6.09 5.71 -15.77
C SER A 184 5.69 4.67 -16.79
N ARG A 185 5.71 3.37 -16.44
CA ARG A 185 5.32 2.29 -17.36
C ARG A 185 3.87 2.47 -17.82
N HIS A 186 2.99 2.87 -16.88
CA HIS A 186 1.69 3.45 -17.17
C HIS A 186 1.45 4.68 -16.28
N TYR A 187 0.79 5.70 -16.83
CA TYR A 187 0.39 6.86 -16.04
C TYR A 187 -0.78 6.49 -15.10
N LEU A 188 -0.66 6.86 -13.82
CA LEU A 188 -1.75 6.76 -12.86
C LEU A 188 -2.41 8.13 -12.66
N PRO A 189 -3.73 8.27 -12.86
CA PRO A 189 -4.43 9.50 -12.50
C PRO A 189 -4.21 9.83 -11.02
N VAL A 190 -4.08 11.12 -10.69
CA VAL A 190 -3.87 11.58 -9.31
C VAL A 190 -4.87 10.96 -8.33
N GLN A 191 -6.13 10.83 -8.75
CA GLN A 191 -7.17 10.21 -7.92
C GLN A 191 -6.88 8.76 -7.53
N ALA A 192 -6.26 7.97 -8.42
CA ALA A 192 -5.85 6.60 -8.09
C ALA A 192 -4.72 6.60 -7.04
N ILE A 193 -3.78 7.55 -7.13
CA ILE A 193 -2.72 7.73 -6.13
C ILE A 193 -3.33 8.12 -4.77
N LEU A 194 -4.26 9.09 -4.73
CA LEU A 194 -4.93 9.50 -3.50
C LEU A 194 -5.69 8.34 -2.84
N LYS A 195 -6.40 7.53 -3.63
CA LYS A 195 -7.11 6.32 -3.16
C LYS A 195 -6.14 5.29 -2.58
N THR A 196 -4.96 5.14 -3.17
CA THR A 196 -3.90 4.29 -2.60
C THR A 196 -3.40 4.85 -1.26
N LEU A 197 -3.20 6.16 -1.14
CA LEU A 197 -2.79 6.80 0.12
C LEU A 197 -3.83 6.61 1.25
N ASP A 198 -5.12 6.60 0.93
CA ASP A 198 -6.17 6.24 1.88
C ASP A 198 -5.98 4.80 2.40
N ALA A 199 -5.83 3.83 1.48
CA ALA A 199 -5.64 2.42 1.84
C ALA A 199 -4.34 2.14 2.59
N MET A 200 -3.29 2.90 2.27
CA MET A 200 -2.03 2.91 3.02
C MET A 200 -2.27 3.34 4.47
N ALA A 201 -3.05 4.40 4.70
CA ALA A 201 -3.38 4.87 6.03
C ALA A 201 -4.16 3.82 6.83
N PHE A 202 -5.16 3.18 6.20
CA PHE A 202 -5.94 2.11 6.83
C PHE A 202 -5.07 0.91 7.23
N SER A 203 -4.06 0.58 6.42
CA SER A 203 -3.11 -0.50 6.69
C SER A 203 -1.88 -0.05 7.50
N LYS A 204 -1.80 1.21 7.95
CA LYS A 204 -0.68 1.80 8.70
C LYS A 204 0.68 1.82 7.95
N PHE A 205 0.68 1.83 6.62
CA PHE A 205 1.86 2.22 5.84
C PHE A 205 2.17 3.71 6.02
N ASN A 206 3.44 4.09 5.90
CA ASN A 206 3.88 5.46 6.17
C ASN A 206 4.85 6.04 5.13
N VAL A 207 5.28 5.27 4.13
CA VAL A 207 6.08 5.77 3.02
C VAL A 207 5.40 5.45 1.69
N PHE A 208 5.16 6.48 0.89
CA PHE A 208 4.78 6.36 -0.51
C PHE A 208 6.03 6.58 -1.35
N HIS A 209 6.59 5.49 -1.87
CA HIS A 209 7.70 5.52 -2.80
C HIS A 209 7.16 5.72 -4.21
N TRP A 210 7.40 6.91 -4.75
CA TRP A 210 6.87 7.32 -6.03
C TRP A 210 7.94 7.17 -7.11
N HIS A 211 7.93 6.01 -7.76
CA HIS A 211 8.68 5.75 -8.99
C HIS A 211 8.03 6.53 -10.14
N ILE A 212 8.45 7.79 -10.27
CA ILE A 212 7.70 8.80 -11.03
C ILE A 212 8.08 8.86 -12.51
N VAL A 213 9.25 8.36 -12.89
CA VAL A 213 9.80 8.41 -14.26
C VAL A 213 10.62 7.15 -14.54
N ASP A 214 10.64 6.69 -15.80
CA ASP A 214 11.39 5.50 -16.26
C ASP A 214 11.54 5.58 -17.80
N ASP A 215 12.00 4.51 -18.45
CA ASP A 215 12.16 4.39 -19.90
C ASP A 215 10.92 4.78 -20.73
N PRO A 216 9.70 4.31 -20.42
CA PRO A 216 8.54 4.56 -21.28
C PRO A 216 8.06 6.01 -21.23
N SER A 217 8.06 6.64 -20.05
CA SER A 217 7.53 8.00 -19.92
C SER A 217 8.17 8.87 -18.83
N PHE A 218 8.11 10.18 -19.04
CA PHE A 218 8.52 11.21 -18.08
C PHE A 218 7.31 12.10 -17.72
N PRO A 219 6.39 11.67 -16.84
CA PRO A 219 5.19 12.43 -16.52
C PRO A 219 5.44 13.60 -15.57
N TYR A 220 6.54 13.62 -14.81
CA TYR A 220 6.85 14.72 -13.88
C TYR A 220 7.10 16.05 -14.62
N GLN A 221 6.29 17.07 -14.34
CA GLN A 221 6.48 18.40 -14.94
C GLN A 221 7.53 19.21 -14.18
N SER A 222 8.79 19.14 -14.63
CA SER A 222 9.85 20.00 -14.11
C SER A 222 9.64 21.47 -14.51
N ARG A 223 9.90 22.41 -13.59
CA ARG A 223 9.90 23.85 -13.92
C ARG A 223 11.22 24.26 -14.57
N THR A 224 12.33 23.69 -14.10
CA THR A 224 13.67 23.95 -14.65
C THR A 224 13.85 23.33 -16.04
N PHE A 225 13.21 22.19 -16.30
CA PHE A 225 13.33 21.47 -17.57
C PHE A 225 11.94 21.07 -18.13
N PRO A 226 11.13 22.03 -18.63
CA PRO A 226 9.78 21.76 -19.11
C PRO A 226 9.70 20.70 -20.22
N ASP A 227 10.75 20.67 -21.07
CA ASP A 227 10.86 19.75 -22.21
C ASP A 227 10.90 18.27 -21.81
N LEU A 228 11.32 17.94 -20.58
CA LEU A 228 11.31 16.56 -20.08
C LEU A 228 9.90 15.97 -20.14
N SER A 229 8.92 16.66 -19.55
CA SER A 229 7.52 16.22 -19.63
C SER A 229 6.88 16.47 -21.00
N ALA A 230 7.19 17.59 -21.65
CA ALA A 230 6.56 17.95 -22.92
C ALA A 230 6.90 16.98 -24.07
N LYS A 231 8.07 16.33 -24.00
CA LYS A 231 8.55 15.38 -25.01
C LYS A 231 8.67 13.94 -24.49
N GLY A 232 8.79 13.77 -23.17
CA GLY A 232 8.99 12.49 -22.49
C GLY A 232 7.73 11.82 -21.99
N ALA A 233 6.65 12.55 -21.68
CA ALA A 233 5.39 11.96 -21.22
C ALA A 233 4.63 11.25 -22.35
N PHE A 234 3.70 10.35 -22.01
CA PHE A 234 2.79 9.75 -22.99
C PHE A 234 1.94 10.78 -23.73
N HIS A 235 1.54 11.85 -23.04
CA HIS A 235 0.88 13.00 -23.65
C HIS A 235 1.17 14.27 -22.84
N PRO A 236 1.58 15.38 -23.49
CA PRO A 236 2.14 16.56 -22.82
C PRO A 236 1.15 17.37 -21.97
N MET A 237 -0.13 16.99 -21.94
CA MET A 237 -1.18 17.69 -21.18
C MET A 237 -2.03 16.79 -20.28
N THR A 238 -2.20 15.51 -20.62
CA THR A 238 -3.18 14.63 -19.95
C THR A 238 -2.54 13.55 -19.09
N HIS A 239 -1.28 13.21 -19.39
CA HIS A 239 -0.51 12.17 -18.70
C HIS A 239 0.74 12.81 -18.10
N ILE A 240 0.55 13.92 -17.38
CA ILE A 240 1.59 14.65 -16.67
C ILE A 240 1.17 14.90 -15.23
N TYR A 241 2.14 14.95 -14.33
CA TYR A 241 1.96 15.44 -12.97
C TYR A 241 2.45 16.88 -12.90
N THR A 242 1.50 17.81 -12.84
CA THR A 242 1.86 19.21 -12.66
C THR A 242 2.41 19.45 -11.26
N GLN A 243 3.06 20.60 -11.07
CA GLN A 243 3.54 21.01 -9.74
C GLN A 243 2.40 21.15 -8.72
N LEU A 244 1.17 21.40 -9.16
CA LEU A 244 -0.01 21.41 -8.30
C LEU A 244 -0.44 19.99 -7.92
N ASP A 245 -0.38 19.05 -8.86
CA ASP A 245 -0.70 17.64 -8.59
C ASP A 245 0.29 17.03 -7.58
N VAL A 246 1.58 17.26 -7.78
CA VAL A 246 2.63 16.78 -6.86
C VAL A 246 2.42 17.36 -5.45
N ARG A 247 2.15 18.67 -5.32
CA ARG A 247 1.84 19.29 -4.03
C ARG A 247 0.57 18.73 -3.40
N ARG A 248 -0.45 18.44 -4.21
CA ARG A 248 -1.71 17.84 -3.74
C ARG A 248 -1.46 16.45 -3.17
N VAL A 249 -0.68 15.61 -3.86
CA VAL A 249 -0.30 14.26 -3.38
C VAL A 249 0.49 14.37 -2.07
N ILE A 250 1.52 15.22 -2.02
CA ILE A 250 2.34 15.45 -0.82
C ILE A 250 1.49 15.91 0.36
N SER A 251 0.62 16.91 0.15
CA SER A 251 -0.26 17.40 1.20
C SER A 251 -1.25 16.31 1.65
N TYR A 252 -1.83 15.55 0.72
CA TYR A 252 -2.80 14.51 1.04
C TYR A 252 -2.18 13.35 1.84
N ALA A 253 -0.94 12.98 1.50
CA ALA A 253 -0.14 12.00 2.21
C ALA A 253 0.20 12.50 3.63
N ARG A 254 0.63 13.76 3.78
CA ARG A 254 0.90 14.40 5.08
C ARG A 254 -0.28 14.30 6.04
N MET A 255 -1.50 14.56 5.57
CA MET A 255 -2.73 14.47 6.38
C MET A 255 -3.05 13.05 6.87
N ARG A 256 -2.31 12.04 6.39
CA ARG A 256 -2.39 10.63 6.77
C ARG A 256 -1.11 10.13 7.44
N GLY A 257 -0.15 11.02 7.73
CA GLY A 257 1.15 10.65 8.26
C GLY A 257 1.92 9.75 7.29
N ILE A 258 1.81 10.01 5.99
CA ILE A 258 2.54 9.30 4.94
C ILE A 258 3.57 10.26 4.32
N ARG A 259 4.80 9.79 4.26
CA ARG A 259 5.94 10.41 3.60
C ARG A 259 5.88 10.18 2.10
N VAL A 260 6.32 11.12 1.29
CA VAL A 260 6.40 10.95 -0.18
C VAL A 260 7.85 10.97 -0.59
N LEU A 261 8.38 9.77 -0.87
CA LEU A 261 9.74 9.52 -1.32
C LEU A 261 9.78 9.53 -2.85
N PRO A 262 10.36 10.55 -3.51
CA PRO A 262 10.49 10.55 -4.96
C PRO A 262 11.65 9.65 -5.41
N GLU A 263 11.43 8.94 -6.50
CA GLU A 263 12.49 8.25 -7.24
C GLU A 263 12.69 8.85 -8.63
N PHE A 264 13.95 9.18 -8.92
CA PHE A 264 14.40 9.60 -10.23
C PHE A 264 15.57 8.70 -10.62
N ASP A 265 15.22 7.50 -11.10
CA ASP A 265 16.18 6.45 -11.39
C ASP A 265 17.14 6.84 -12.52
N SER A 266 18.43 6.62 -12.27
CA SER A 266 19.51 6.81 -13.21
C SER A 266 20.75 6.00 -12.77
N PRO A 267 21.65 5.59 -13.69
CA PRO A 267 21.71 5.97 -15.09
C PRO A 267 20.91 5.06 -16.04
N GLY A 268 20.42 3.91 -15.55
CA GLY A 268 19.44 3.06 -16.25
C GLY A 268 18.09 3.77 -16.42
N HIS A 269 17.10 3.11 -17.00
CA HIS A 269 15.69 3.55 -16.95
C HIS A 269 15.42 5.03 -17.33
N THR A 270 16.18 5.56 -18.29
CA THR A 270 16.21 6.99 -18.62
C THR A 270 15.85 7.33 -20.08
N GLN A 271 15.34 6.37 -20.86
CA GLN A 271 15.06 6.59 -22.28
C GLN A 271 14.07 7.75 -22.53
N SER A 272 13.09 7.96 -21.65
CA SER A 272 12.15 9.08 -21.75
C SER A 272 12.81 10.44 -21.53
N TRP A 273 13.89 10.50 -20.75
CA TRP A 273 14.59 11.74 -20.37
C TRP A 273 15.30 12.34 -21.57
N GLY A 274 15.91 11.50 -22.41
CA GLY A 274 16.64 11.91 -23.62
C GLY A 274 15.76 12.60 -24.66
N LYS A 275 14.43 12.42 -24.61
CA LYS A 275 13.49 13.14 -25.48
C LYS A 275 13.41 14.63 -25.14
N GLY A 276 13.56 14.97 -23.87
CA GLY A 276 13.48 16.34 -23.35
C GLY A 276 14.82 17.02 -23.10
N GLN A 277 15.88 16.25 -22.90
CA GLN A 277 17.23 16.75 -22.65
C GLN A 277 18.23 16.19 -23.66
N SER A 278 18.68 17.05 -24.58
CA SER A 278 19.71 16.67 -25.56
C SER A 278 21.04 16.36 -24.88
N ASP A 279 21.81 15.47 -25.50
CA ASP A 279 23.14 15.02 -25.08
C ASP A 279 23.22 14.39 -23.68
N LEU A 280 22.07 14.01 -23.08
CA LEU A 280 22.03 13.32 -21.79
C LEU A 280 22.33 11.82 -21.93
N LEU A 281 21.70 11.15 -22.90
CA LEU A 281 21.82 9.70 -23.08
C LEU A 281 23.01 9.34 -23.96
N THR A 282 23.59 8.16 -23.72
CA THR A 282 24.73 7.69 -24.51
C THR A 282 24.28 7.23 -25.89
N PRO A 283 24.81 7.79 -27.00
CA PRO A 283 24.58 7.23 -28.33
C PRO A 283 25.24 5.85 -28.45
N CYS A 284 24.49 4.85 -28.89
CA CYS A 284 25.04 3.52 -29.14
C CYS A 284 25.66 3.44 -30.55
N TYR A 285 26.58 2.50 -30.73
CA TYR A 285 27.33 2.31 -31.97
C TYR A 285 27.19 0.88 -32.47
N SER A 286 27.08 0.73 -33.80
CA SER A 286 27.19 -0.55 -34.50
C SER A 286 28.47 -0.52 -35.34
N GLY A 287 29.56 -1.07 -34.79
CA GLY A 287 30.88 -0.91 -35.39
C GLY A 287 31.40 0.51 -35.24
N SER A 288 31.65 1.21 -36.35
CA SER A 288 32.18 2.58 -36.36
C SER A 288 31.10 3.66 -36.52
N THR A 289 29.84 3.30 -36.75
CA THR A 289 28.75 4.26 -36.96
C THR A 289 27.75 4.27 -35.80
N PRO A 290 27.16 5.43 -35.47
CA PRO A 290 26.05 5.49 -34.52
C PRO A 290 24.87 4.63 -34.99
N SER A 291 24.27 3.84 -34.11
CA SER A 291 23.13 2.96 -34.43
C SER A 291 21.80 3.72 -34.53
N GLY A 292 21.75 4.98 -34.09
CA GLY A 292 20.52 5.76 -33.94
C GLY A 292 19.72 5.42 -32.68
N THR A 293 20.22 4.50 -31.84
CA THR A 293 19.64 4.16 -30.54
C THR A 293 20.45 4.78 -29.41
N PHE A 294 19.80 4.95 -28.26
CA PHE A 294 20.41 5.47 -27.05
C PHE A 294 20.36 4.41 -25.94
N GLY A 295 21.34 4.47 -25.05
CA GLY A 295 21.40 3.66 -23.84
C GLY A 295 21.36 4.52 -22.58
N PRO A 296 21.98 4.05 -21.48
CA PRO A 296 21.97 4.77 -20.20
C PRO A 296 22.53 6.20 -20.30
N VAL A 297 22.22 7.01 -19.30
CA VAL A 297 22.80 8.36 -19.10
C VAL A 297 24.30 8.33 -19.36
N ASN A 298 24.80 9.33 -20.07
CA ASN A 298 26.20 9.44 -20.44
C ASN A 298 27.02 10.00 -19.25
N PRO A 299 27.84 9.18 -18.59
CA PRO A 299 28.56 9.59 -17.37
C PRO A 299 29.86 10.34 -17.67
N ILE A 300 30.26 10.46 -18.94
CA ILE A 300 31.56 11.07 -19.30
C ILE A 300 31.45 12.58 -19.53
N LEU A 301 30.24 13.12 -19.58
CA LEU A 301 29.97 14.52 -19.92
C LEU A 301 29.77 15.38 -18.66
N PRO A 302 30.47 16.51 -18.53
CA PRO A 302 30.20 17.47 -17.44
C PRO A 302 28.78 18.06 -17.47
N SER A 303 28.16 18.14 -18.66
CA SER A 303 26.78 18.60 -18.82
C SER A 303 25.78 17.70 -18.10
N THR A 304 26.03 16.39 -18.05
CA THR A 304 25.20 15.43 -17.30
C THR A 304 25.10 15.82 -15.84
N TYR A 305 26.24 16.03 -15.17
CA TYR A 305 26.24 16.38 -13.73
C TYR A 305 25.65 17.77 -13.46
N LYS A 306 25.82 18.72 -14.38
CA LYS A 306 25.16 20.04 -14.27
C LYS A 306 23.64 19.92 -14.39
N PHE A 307 23.15 19.09 -15.30
CA PHE A 307 21.73 18.77 -15.45
C PHE A 307 21.19 18.11 -14.17
N MET A 308 21.82 17.02 -13.71
CA MET A 308 21.40 16.29 -12.51
C MET A 308 21.41 17.18 -11.26
N ALA A 309 22.44 17.99 -11.07
CA ALA A 309 22.50 18.93 -9.95
C ALA A 309 21.33 19.94 -9.96
N THR A 310 20.94 20.42 -11.15
CA THR A 310 19.83 21.37 -11.30
C THR A 310 18.49 20.69 -11.05
N LEU A 311 18.31 19.48 -11.60
CA LEU A 311 17.09 18.69 -11.41
C LEU A 311 16.91 18.30 -9.94
N PHE A 312 17.93 17.73 -9.30
CA PHE A 312 17.84 17.34 -7.88
C PHE A 312 17.69 18.54 -6.94
N LYS A 313 18.21 19.71 -7.30
CA LYS A 313 17.92 20.95 -6.56
C LYS A 313 16.42 21.28 -6.62
N GLU A 314 15.78 21.15 -7.78
CA GLU A 314 14.32 21.30 -7.88
C GLU A 314 13.59 20.23 -7.07
N VAL A 315 13.93 18.95 -7.26
CA VAL A 315 13.31 17.82 -6.55
C VAL A 315 13.39 18.01 -5.03
N SER A 316 14.56 18.38 -4.50
CA SER A 316 14.77 18.64 -3.05
C SER A 316 13.93 19.80 -2.49
N SER A 317 13.50 20.72 -3.37
CA SER A 317 12.63 21.86 -3.01
C SER A 317 11.14 21.53 -3.13
N VAL A 318 10.79 20.57 -3.99
CA VAL A 318 9.40 20.14 -4.24
C VAL A 318 8.97 19.07 -3.24
N PHE A 319 9.86 18.11 -2.97
CA PHE A 319 9.61 16.99 -2.07
C PHE A 319 10.26 17.27 -0.70
N PRO A 320 9.47 17.33 0.39
CA PRO A 320 9.96 17.69 1.71
C PRO A 320 10.68 16.54 2.43
N ASP A 321 10.60 15.31 1.92
CA ASP A 321 11.21 14.15 2.55
C ASP A 321 12.74 14.28 2.64
N SER A 322 13.32 13.70 3.70
CA SER A 322 14.77 13.67 3.94
C SER A 322 15.49 12.76 2.94
N TYR A 323 14.79 11.77 2.38
CA TYR A 323 15.30 10.84 1.38
C TYR A 323 14.95 11.24 -0.06
N ILE A 324 15.84 10.85 -0.97
CA ILE A 324 15.58 10.78 -2.41
C ILE A 324 16.07 9.41 -2.88
N HIS A 325 15.24 8.66 -3.59
CA HIS A 325 15.65 7.41 -4.22
C HIS A 325 16.32 7.73 -5.56
N LEU A 326 17.56 7.26 -5.74
CA LEU A 326 18.35 7.52 -6.95
C LEU A 326 18.30 6.38 -7.96
N GLY A 327 17.60 5.31 -7.62
CA GLY A 327 17.54 4.09 -8.40
C GLY A 327 18.90 3.42 -8.49
N GLY A 328 19.40 3.26 -9.72
CA GLY A 328 20.71 2.69 -10.02
C GLY A 328 20.69 1.17 -10.21
N ASP A 329 19.55 0.62 -10.64
CA ASP A 329 19.36 -0.79 -10.96
C ASP A 329 19.53 -1.09 -12.47
N GLU A 330 19.76 -2.37 -12.76
CA GLU A 330 19.70 -2.99 -14.09
C GLU A 330 20.44 -2.26 -15.24
N VAL A 331 21.54 -1.56 -14.94
CA VAL A 331 22.26 -0.77 -15.93
C VAL A 331 22.87 -1.66 -17.03
N ASN A 332 22.36 -1.52 -18.26
CA ASN A 332 22.89 -2.24 -19.41
C ASN A 332 24.13 -1.55 -20.01
N PHE A 333 25.31 -2.12 -19.78
CA PHE A 333 26.59 -1.57 -20.27
C PHE A 333 26.85 -1.71 -21.78
N SER A 334 26.00 -2.40 -22.54
CA SER A 334 26.25 -2.70 -23.95
C SER A 334 26.44 -1.44 -24.79
N CYS A 335 25.62 -0.41 -24.53
CA CYS A 335 25.71 0.86 -25.24
C CYS A 335 27.00 1.62 -24.89
N TRP A 336 27.35 1.71 -23.61
CA TRP A 336 28.62 2.29 -23.15
C TRP A 336 29.83 1.58 -23.76
N LYS A 337 29.79 0.25 -23.85
CA LYS A 337 30.85 -0.55 -24.48
C LYS A 337 31.00 -0.27 -25.97
N SER A 338 29.89 -0.01 -26.66
CA SER A 338 29.91 0.30 -28.09
C SER A 338 30.50 1.69 -28.39
N ASN A 339 30.29 2.66 -27.50
CA ASN A 339 30.62 4.06 -27.74
C ASN A 339 32.15 4.32 -27.65
N PRO A 340 32.77 4.92 -28.69
CA PRO A 340 34.22 5.18 -28.72
C PRO A 340 34.68 6.21 -27.68
N ASP A 341 33.88 7.25 -27.41
CA ASP A 341 34.23 8.30 -26.44
C ASP A 341 34.20 7.75 -25.01
N VAL A 342 33.21 6.91 -24.71
CA VAL A 342 33.13 6.22 -23.42
C VAL A 342 34.33 5.29 -23.24
N ARG A 343 34.72 4.52 -24.26
CA ARG A 343 35.93 3.69 -24.20
C ARG A 343 37.20 4.52 -24.00
N ALA A 344 37.33 5.68 -24.64
CA ALA A 344 38.45 6.59 -24.43
C ALA A 344 38.49 7.11 -22.98
N PHE A 345 37.33 7.44 -22.40
CA PHE A 345 37.22 7.83 -21.00
C PHE A 345 37.59 6.70 -20.05
N MET A 346 37.13 5.48 -20.31
CA MET A 346 37.47 4.28 -19.53
C MET A 346 38.99 4.04 -19.46
N LEU A 347 39.69 4.24 -20.58
CA LEU A 347 41.16 4.17 -20.64
C LEU A 347 41.81 5.30 -19.83
N LYS A 348 41.32 6.54 -19.99
CA LYS A 348 41.83 7.72 -19.26
C LYS A 348 41.70 7.56 -17.74
N MET A 349 40.60 6.99 -17.28
CA MET A 349 40.31 6.79 -15.85
C MET A 349 40.95 5.52 -15.27
N GLY A 350 41.60 4.69 -16.10
CA GLY A 350 42.17 3.42 -15.66
C GLY A 350 41.13 2.37 -15.28
N PHE A 351 39.89 2.48 -15.76
CA PHE A 351 38.82 1.50 -15.50
C PHE A 351 38.94 0.25 -16.39
N GLY A 352 39.71 0.32 -17.47
CA GLY A 352 39.92 -0.82 -18.37
C GLY A 352 38.62 -1.22 -19.08
N ALA A 353 38.22 -2.48 -18.97
CA ALA A 353 36.99 -3.01 -19.57
C ALA A 353 35.86 -3.24 -18.54
N ASP A 354 36.05 -2.78 -17.30
CA ASP A 354 35.12 -2.99 -16.19
C ASP A 354 34.14 -1.81 -16.05
N PHE A 355 33.01 -1.91 -16.75
CA PHE A 355 31.99 -0.84 -16.79
C PHE A 355 31.25 -0.65 -15.46
N THR A 356 31.33 -1.60 -14.54
CA THR A 356 30.77 -1.41 -13.18
C THR A 356 31.47 -0.25 -12.45
N LYS A 357 32.76 0.00 -12.75
CA LYS A 357 33.49 1.16 -12.21
C LYS A 357 33.00 2.48 -12.78
N LEU A 358 32.51 2.48 -14.02
CA LEU A 358 31.96 3.68 -14.66
C LEU A 358 30.59 4.04 -14.08
N GLU A 359 29.72 3.04 -13.93
CA GLU A 359 28.44 3.21 -13.24
C GLU A 359 28.66 3.72 -11.82
N ALA A 360 29.59 3.11 -11.10
CA ALA A 360 29.85 3.50 -9.74
C ALA A 360 30.45 4.92 -9.69
N TYR A 361 31.36 5.28 -10.60
CA TYR A 361 31.81 6.68 -10.77
C TYR A 361 30.63 7.64 -10.97
N TYR A 362 29.63 7.28 -11.77
CA TYR A 362 28.42 8.06 -11.93
C TYR A 362 27.63 8.17 -10.61
N MET A 363 27.29 7.05 -9.98
CA MET A 363 26.47 7.02 -8.77
C MET A 363 27.10 7.80 -7.61
N GLU A 364 28.42 7.72 -7.43
CA GLU A 364 29.11 8.49 -6.39
C GLU A 364 29.00 10.00 -6.60
N ASN A 365 29.07 10.46 -7.85
CA ASN A 365 28.84 11.88 -8.14
C ASN A 365 27.39 12.28 -7.84
N ILE A 366 26.40 11.44 -8.17
CA ILE A 366 24.98 11.75 -7.88
C ILE A 366 24.70 11.75 -6.37
N VAL A 367 25.22 10.77 -5.62
CA VAL A 367 25.11 10.71 -4.15
C VAL A 367 25.78 11.94 -3.50
N ASN A 368 26.93 12.38 -4.01
CA ASN A 368 27.58 13.59 -3.49
C ASN A 368 26.76 14.86 -3.78
N LEU A 369 26.09 14.94 -4.93
CA LEU A 369 25.20 16.05 -5.28
C LEU A 369 24.00 16.14 -4.34
N THR A 370 23.35 15.01 -4.03
CA THR A 370 22.20 14.98 -3.11
C THR A 370 22.62 15.22 -1.66
N ALA A 371 23.77 14.68 -1.24
CA ALA A 371 24.34 14.98 0.07
C ALA A 371 24.61 16.49 0.24
N ALA A 372 25.13 17.16 -0.80
CA ALA A 372 25.32 18.62 -0.80
C ALA A 372 24.00 19.42 -0.72
N LEU A 373 22.86 18.80 -1.03
CA LEU A 373 21.51 19.36 -0.86
C LEU A 373 20.88 18.98 0.50
N ASN A 374 21.64 18.40 1.43
CA ASN A 374 21.16 17.87 2.71
C ASN A 374 20.01 16.86 2.52
N ARG A 375 20.18 15.96 1.54
CA ARG A 375 19.29 14.83 1.28
C ARG A 375 20.08 13.55 1.39
N THR A 376 19.49 12.54 2.02
CA THR A 376 20.10 11.22 2.11
C THR A 376 19.62 10.38 0.93
N SER A 377 20.54 9.69 0.27
CA SER A 377 20.20 8.85 -0.88
C SER A 377 19.81 7.44 -0.45
N ILE A 378 18.77 6.92 -1.11
CA ILE A 378 18.46 5.49 -1.18
C ILE A 378 18.84 5.02 -2.58
N VAL A 379 19.42 3.83 -2.68
CA VAL A 379 19.80 3.19 -3.95
C VAL A 379 19.35 1.74 -3.96
N TRP A 380 19.04 1.21 -5.14
CA TRP A 380 18.85 -0.22 -5.31
C TRP A 380 20.15 -0.99 -5.06
N GLN A 381 20.03 -2.29 -4.74
CA GLN A 381 21.16 -3.12 -4.34
C GLN A 381 22.31 -3.21 -5.34
N ASP A 382 22.06 -3.02 -6.64
CA ASP A 382 23.05 -3.11 -7.71
C ASP A 382 24.25 -2.18 -7.45
N VAL A 383 23.97 -0.95 -7.00
CA VAL A 383 24.99 0.04 -6.64
C VAL A 383 25.92 -0.46 -5.54
N PHE A 384 25.40 -1.24 -4.59
CA PHE A 384 26.18 -1.87 -3.53
C PHE A 384 26.91 -3.13 -4.01
N ASP A 385 26.23 -3.97 -4.79
CA ASP A 385 26.75 -5.25 -5.29
C ASP A 385 28.02 -5.08 -6.12
N TYR A 386 28.09 -4.01 -6.93
CA TYR A 386 29.24 -3.75 -7.77
C TYR A 386 30.46 -3.24 -6.99
N HIS A 387 30.26 -2.49 -5.89
CA HIS A 387 31.35 -1.91 -5.10
C HIS A 387 30.99 -1.77 -3.61
N GLU A 388 31.13 -2.86 -2.84
CA GLU A 388 30.72 -3.02 -1.42
C GLU A 388 31.23 -1.98 -0.41
N ARG A 389 32.14 -1.07 -0.79
CA ARG A 389 32.71 -0.06 0.11
C ARG A 389 32.84 1.29 -0.55
N ARG A 390 31.81 2.11 -0.38
CA ARG A 390 31.82 3.54 -0.74
C ARG A 390 31.35 4.35 0.45
N THR A 391 32.13 5.37 0.80
CA THR A 391 31.99 6.16 2.03
C THR A 391 30.73 7.03 2.08
N SER A 392 29.99 7.14 0.99
CA SER A 392 28.82 8.02 0.86
C SER A 392 27.47 7.30 0.82
N LEU A 393 27.44 5.97 0.67
CA LEU A 393 26.18 5.21 0.73
C LEU A 393 25.64 5.17 2.15
N SER A 394 24.32 5.28 2.30
CA SER A 394 23.66 5.33 3.60
C SER A 394 22.51 4.33 3.74
N VAL A 395 21.72 4.15 2.69
CA VAL A 395 20.57 3.24 2.66
C VAL A 395 20.58 2.46 1.35
N VAL A 396 20.38 1.15 1.42
CA VAL A 396 20.29 0.26 0.26
C VAL A 396 18.97 -0.50 0.32
N GLU A 397 18.30 -0.56 -0.82
CA GLU A 397 17.06 -1.32 -0.98
C GLU A 397 17.33 -2.66 -1.68
N VAL A 398 17.05 -3.75 -0.96
CA VAL A 398 17.31 -5.13 -1.42
C VAL A 398 16.08 -5.67 -2.13
N TRP A 399 16.20 -5.84 -3.44
CA TRP A 399 15.07 -6.10 -4.33
C TRP A 399 15.20 -7.38 -5.17
N ARG A 400 16.42 -7.84 -5.47
CA ARG A 400 16.61 -8.98 -6.37
C ARG A 400 16.14 -10.28 -5.74
N GLU A 401 15.62 -11.16 -6.59
CA GLU A 401 15.26 -12.52 -6.17
C GLU A 401 16.51 -13.34 -5.80
N GLY A 402 16.30 -14.40 -5.01
CA GLY A 402 17.37 -15.29 -4.55
C GLY A 402 17.53 -15.27 -3.03
N CYS A 403 18.77 -15.38 -2.54
CA CYS A 403 19.03 -15.28 -1.10
C CYS A 403 19.00 -13.83 -0.63
N TYR A 404 17.82 -13.18 -0.62
CA TYR A 404 17.68 -11.79 -0.19
C TYR A 404 18.21 -11.56 1.24
N LEU A 405 18.06 -12.53 2.15
CA LEU A 405 18.64 -12.46 3.50
C LEU A 405 20.18 -12.56 3.52
N CYS A 406 20.79 -13.21 2.53
CA CYS A 406 22.24 -13.18 2.37
C CYS A 406 22.71 -11.76 2.03
N GLU A 407 21.95 -11.06 1.19
CA GLU A 407 22.24 -9.70 0.76
C GLU A 407 22.00 -8.69 1.88
N VAL A 408 20.85 -8.76 2.56
CA VAL A 408 20.58 -8.00 3.79
C VAL A 408 21.76 -8.13 4.75
N ARG A 409 22.26 -9.36 4.97
CA ARG A 409 23.41 -9.60 5.84
C ARG A 409 24.72 -8.98 5.31
N ARG A 410 24.95 -8.93 4.00
CA ARG A 410 26.13 -8.25 3.41
C ARG A 410 26.06 -6.75 3.65
N VAL A 411 24.91 -6.14 3.38
CA VAL A 411 24.70 -4.70 3.52
C VAL A 411 24.82 -4.24 4.98
N VAL A 412 24.14 -4.90 5.93
CA VAL A 412 24.26 -4.50 7.35
C VAL A 412 25.66 -4.75 7.93
N LYS A 413 26.41 -5.73 7.40
CA LYS A 413 27.82 -5.93 7.75
C LYS A 413 28.73 -4.80 7.25
N ALA A 414 28.34 -4.14 6.15
CA ALA A 414 29.00 -2.94 5.68
C ALA A 414 28.61 -1.68 6.48
N GLY A 415 27.71 -1.79 7.47
CA GLY A 415 27.27 -0.69 8.31
C GLY A 415 26.19 0.20 7.68
N LEU A 416 25.57 -0.27 6.60
CA LEU A 416 24.53 0.46 5.85
C LEU A 416 23.14 0.07 6.33
N ARG A 417 22.19 1.01 6.25
CA ARG A 417 20.78 0.73 6.52
C ARG A 417 20.14 0.00 5.34
N VAL A 418 19.16 -0.86 5.64
CA VAL A 418 18.52 -1.74 4.67
C VAL A 418 17.00 -1.55 4.66
N ILE A 419 16.45 -1.42 3.47
CA ILE A 419 15.03 -1.60 3.16
C ILE A 419 14.88 -2.92 2.41
N LEU A 420 13.95 -3.77 2.82
CA LEU A 420 13.69 -5.06 2.17
C LEU A 420 12.45 -4.98 1.28
N ALA A 421 12.63 -5.21 -0.02
CA ALA A 421 11.56 -5.20 -1.03
C ALA A 421 11.39 -6.55 -1.75
N SER A 422 12.48 -7.28 -1.95
CA SER A 422 12.56 -8.55 -2.71
C SER A 422 11.38 -9.52 -2.54
N PRO A 423 10.92 -9.86 -1.32
CA PRO A 423 9.84 -10.83 -1.16
C PRO A 423 8.43 -10.27 -1.39
N TRP A 424 8.28 -8.97 -1.67
CA TRP A 424 7.00 -8.26 -1.76
C TRP A 424 6.79 -7.56 -3.11
N TYR A 425 7.09 -8.26 -4.21
CA TYR A 425 6.73 -7.85 -5.57
C TYR A 425 5.29 -8.28 -5.89
N LEU A 426 4.35 -7.33 -5.94
CA LEU A 426 2.92 -7.62 -6.13
C LEU A 426 2.47 -7.46 -7.58
N ASP A 427 3.26 -6.84 -8.43
CA ASP A 427 3.06 -6.78 -9.88
C ASP A 427 3.11 -8.19 -10.50
N GLN A 428 4.00 -9.06 -10.00
CA GLN A 428 4.18 -10.40 -10.53
C GLN A 428 2.93 -11.29 -10.34
N PRO A 429 2.45 -11.97 -11.40
CA PRO A 429 1.40 -12.97 -11.29
C PRO A 429 1.96 -14.30 -10.73
N GLY A 430 1.07 -15.19 -10.28
CA GLY A 430 1.40 -16.60 -10.06
C GLY A 430 1.11 -17.13 -8.65
N PRO A 431 1.17 -18.46 -8.46
CA PRO A 431 0.79 -19.13 -7.21
C PRO A 431 1.71 -18.76 -6.04
N THR A 432 2.91 -18.28 -6.36
CA THR A 432 3.92 -17.80 -5.42
C THR A 432 3.66 -16.38 -4.92
N HIS A 433 2.75 -15.63 -5.53
CA HIS A 433 2.51 -14.20 -5.29
C HIS A 433 1.18 -13.94 -4.57
N ASN A 434 0.98 -14.64 -3.45
CA ASN A 434 -0.23 -14.58 -2.64
C ASN A 434 0.04 -13.93 -1.26
N TRP A 435 -1.03 -13.44 -0.64
CA TRP A 435 -0.97 -12.72 0.64
C TRP A 435 -0.36 -13.57 1.77
N ALA A 436 -0.61 -14.88 1.81
CA ALA A 436 -0.12 -15.76 2.87
C ALA A 436 1.41 -15.90 2.84
N ARG A 437 2.00 -15.92 1.64
CA ARG A 437 3.46 -15.91 1.50
C ARG A 437 4.06 -14.58 1.95
N TYR A 438 3.47 -13.46 1.52
CA TYR A 438 3.91 -12.13 1.95
C TYR A 438 3.82 -11.95 3.47
N TYR A 439 2.79 -12.52 4.07
CA TYR A 439 2.57 -12.51 5.51
C TYR A 439 3.66 -13.28 6.27
N THR A 440 4.18 -14.37 5.72
CA THR A 440 5.15 -15.27 6.39
C THR A 440 6.62 -14.89 6.17
N VAL A 441 6.90 -13.78 5.50
CA VAL A 441 8.28 -13.24 5.33
C VAL A 441 8.83 -12.79 6.68
N TRP A 442 10.08 -13.16 7.01
CA TRP A 442 10.75 -12.76 8.25
C TRP A 442 11.99 -11.90 7.94
N PRO A 443 11.88 -10.55 7.98
CA PRO A 443 12.96 -9.65 7.55
C PRO A 443 14.27 -9.79 8.34
N LEU A 444 14.18 -10.22 9.61
CA LEU A 444 15.33 -10.36 10.51
C LEU A 444 15.85 -11.80 10.64
N ALA A 445 15.38 -12.74 9.81
CA ALA A 445 15.73 -14.16 9.88
C ALA A 445 17.14 -14.48 9.31
N PHE A 446 18.11 -13.59 9.52
CA PHE A 446 19.50 -13.78 9.13
C PHE A 446 20.42 -13.80 10.35
N LYS A 447 21.61 -14.40 10.19
CA LYS A 447 22.63 -14.42 11.23
C LYS A 447 23.37 -13.07 11.27
N GLY A 448 23.16 -12.30 12.34
CA GLY A 448 23.81 -11.02 12.63
C GLY A 448 23.68 -10.63 14.11
N THR A 449 24.41 -9.61 14.55
CA THR A 449 24.25 -9.02 15.90
C THR A 449 22.96 -8.22 15.99
N GLU A 450 22.54 -7.84 17.20
CA GLU A 450 21.36 -7.01 17.39
C GLU A 450 21.56 -5.60 16.79
N GLU A 451 22.77 -5.06 16.82
CA GLU A 451 23.12 -3.79 16.16
C GLU A 451 22.99 -3.89 14.64
N GLN A 452 23.40 -5.02 14.05
CA GLN A 452 23.22 -5.28 12.62
C GLN A 452 21.76 -5.42 12.23
N LYS A 453 20.93 -6.07 13.08
CA LYS A 453 19.49 -6.17 12.82
C LYS A 453 18.79 -4.82 12.91
N LYS A 454 19.22 -3.91 13.79
CA LYS A 454 18.70 -2.53 13.87
C LYS A 454 18.95 -1.70 12.61
N LEU A 455 19.92 -2.08 11.77
CA LEU A 455 20.14 -1.43 10.47
C LEU A 455 19.06 -1.81 9.44
N VAL A 456 18.26 -2.86 9.67
CA VAL A 456 17.08 -3.14 8.86
C VAL A 456 15.95 -2.22 9.34
N ILE A 457 15.75 -1.12 8.62
CA ILE A 457 14.80 -0.07 9.01
C ILE A 457 13.36 -0.37 8.61
N GLY A 458 13.16 -1.37 7.75
CA GLY A 458 11.85 -1.87 7.38
C GLY A 458 11.82 -2.47 5.98
N GLY A 459 10.74 -2.22 5.26
CA GLY A 459 10.53 -2.82 3.95
C GLY A 459 9.44 -2.17 3.14
N GLU A 460 9.31 -2.65 1.92
CA GLU A 460 8.48 -2.05 0.90
C GLU A 460 7.74 -3.11 0.08
N VAL A 461 6.51 -2.77 -0.29
CA VAL A 461 5.71 -3.50 -1.26
C VAL A 461 5.90 -2.85 -2.62
N CYS A 462 6.39 -3.60 -3.60
CA CYS A 462 6.58 -3.10 -4.96
C CYS A 462 5.36 -3.38 -5.84
N MET A 463 4.87 -2.34 -6.53
CA MET A 463 3.86 -2.45 -7.58
C MET A 463 4.40 -1.78 -8.84
N TRP A 464 5.25 -2.51 -9.57
CA TRP A 464 5.72 -2.12 -10.89
C TRP A 464 4.58 -2.07 -11.92
N GLY A 465 4.74 -1.20 -12.91
CA GLY A 465 3.66 -0.72 -13.75
C GLY A 465 3.52 -1.42 -15.09
N GLU A 466 4.36 -2.39 -15.47
CA GLU A 466 4.35 -3.03 -16.80
C GLU A 466 2.98 -3.59 -17.19
N TYR A 467 2.24 -4.10 -16.20
CA TYR A 467 0.93 -4.71 -16.37
C TYR A 467 -0.15 -4.07 -15.48
N VAL A 468 0.15 -2.90 -14.90
CA VAL A 468 -0.67 -2.27 -13.87
C VAL A 468 -0.96 -0.83 -14.24
N ASP A 469 -2.24 -0.48 -14.29
CA ASP A 469 -2.73 0.88 -14.44
C ASP A 469 -3.94 1.11 -13.52
N ALA A 470 -4.64 2.24 -13.69
CA ALA A 470 -5.80 2.57 -12.86
C ALA A 470 -6.92 1.52 -12.90
N THR A 471 -7.02 0.70 -13.96
CA THR A 471 -8.10 -0.28 -14.14
C THR A 471 -7.96 -1.49 -13.23
N ASN A 472 -6.73 -1.84 -12.83
CA ASN A 472 -6.46 -3.06 -12.05
C ASN A 472 -5.59 -2.82 -10.80
N LEU A 473 -5.06 -1.61 -10.58
CA LEU A 473 -4.18 -1.28 -9.45
C LEU A 473 -4.79 -1.67 -8.10
N THR A 474 -6.00 -1.16 -7.79
CA THR A 474 -6.63 -1.37 -6.48
C THR A 474 -6.86 -2.86 -6.16
N PRO A 475 -7.52 -3.67 -7.02
CA PRO A 475 -7.74 -5.09 -6.72
C PRO A 475 -6.46 -5.92 -6.74
N ARG A 476 -5.40 -5.47 -7.45
CA ARG A 476 -4.10 -6.13 -7.43
C ARG A 476 -3.35 -5.83 -6.12
N LEU A 477 -3.37 -4.58 -5.66
CA LEU A 477 -2.64 -4.17 -4.46
C LEU A 477 -3.33 -4.66 -3.17
N TRP A 478 -4.65 -4.52 -3.06
CA TRP A 478 -5.39 -4.75 -1.82
C TRP A 478 -6.28 -6.00 -1.91
N PRO A 479 -6.28 -6.88 -0.89
CA PRO A 479 -5.65 -6.74 0.43
C PRO A 479 -4.23 -7.34 0.52
N ARG A 480 -3.58 -7.68 -0.60
CA ARG A 480 -2.26 -8.37 -0.57
C ARG A 480 -1.18 -7.53 0.12
N ALA A 481 -1.16 -6.21 -0.11
CA ALA A 481 -0.23 -5.30 0.55
C ALA A 481 -0.46 -5.22 2.07
N SER A 482 -1.70 -5.40 2.54
CA SER A 482 -2.02 -5.42 3.97
C SER A 482 -1.29 -6.55 4.71
N ALA A 483 -0.97 -7.66 4.05
CA ALA A 483 -0.14 -8.74 4.60
C ALA A 483 1.27 -8.28 4.98
N ALA A 484 1.93 -7.52 4.10
CA ALA A 484 3.22 -6.93 4.38
C ALA A 484 3.11 -5.83 5.44
N ALA A 485 2.02 -5.05 5.43
CA ALA A 485 1.75 -4.02 6.42
C ALA A 485 1.74 -4.59 7.86
N GLU A 486 1.06 -5.71 8.09
CA GLU A 486 1.06 -6.37 9.39
C GLU A 486 2.44 -6.91 9.77
N ARG A 487 3.17 -7.50 8.80
CA ARG A 487 4.53 -7.98 9.04
C ARG A 487 5.49 -6.85 9.45
N LEU A 488 5.30 -5.65 8.89
CA LEU A 488 6.14 -4.49 9.17
C LEU A 488 5.71 -3.69 10.40
N TRP A 489 4.47 -3.89 10.88
CA TRP A 489 3.92 -3.21 12.05
C TRP A 489 4.00 -4.07 13.32
N SER A 490 3.46 -5.29 13.28
CA SER A 490 3.13 -6.10 14.46
C SER A 490 4.31 -6.91 14.99
N ASP A 491 4.19 -7.40 16.23
CA ASP A 491 5.11 -8.38 16.79
C ASP A 491 5.06 -9.68 15.98
N GLU A 492 6.21 -10.10 15.45
CA GLU A 492 6.31 -11.32 14.64
C GLU A 492 5.92 -12.58 15.39
N LYS A 493 6.15 -12.62 16.71
CA LYS A 493 5.85 -13.80 17.53
C LYS A 493 4.35 -14.06 17.65
N GLN A 494 3.55 -13.01 17.50
CA GLN A 494 2.09 -13.06 17.57
C GLN A 494 1.46 -13.24 16.17
N THR A 495 2.19 -12.88 15.11
CA THR A 495 1.66 -12.73 13.75
C THR A 495 2.33 -13.65 12.73
N SER A 496 2.60 -14.91 13.06
CA SER A 496 3.22 -15.88 12.12
C SER A 496 2.25 -16.90 11.52
N ASP A 497 1.02 -16.99 12.03
CA ASP A 497 0.04 -18.01 11.68
C ASP A 497 -1.01 -17.44 10.70
N VAL A 498 -1.02 -18.00 9.49
CA VAL A 498 -1.92 -17.58 8.39
C VAL A 498 -3.38 -17.89 8.72
N ASP A 499 -3.66 -19.01 9.40
CA ASP A 499 -5.04 -19.42 9.72
C ASP A 499 -5.64 -18.50 10.80
N LYS A 500 -4.81 -17.99 11.72
CA LYS A 500 -5.21 -16.96 12.69
C LYS A 500 -5.31 -15.57 12.09
N ALA A 501 -4.57 -15.29 11.03
CA ALA A 501 -4.60 -14.00 10.34
C ALA A 501 -5.79 -13.87 9.39
N PHE A 502 -6.17 -14.95 8.72
CA PHE A 502 -7.18 -14.96 7.67
C PHE A 502 -8.52 -14.34 8.08
N PRO A 503 -9.11 -14.65 9.25
CA PRO A 503 -10.42 -14.11 9.62
C PRO A 503 -10.37 -12.57 9.79
N ARG A 504 -9.33 -12.05 10.46
CA ARG A 504 -9.07 -10.60 10.58
C ARG A 504 -8.84 -9.92 9.24
N LEU A 505 -8.02 -10.52 8.36
CA LEU A 505 -7.74 -9.96 7.04
C LEU A 505 -9.00 -9.92 6.16
N LYS A 506 -9.84 -10.94 6.26
CA LYS A 506 -11.12 -11.01 5.55
C LYS A 506 -12.07 -9.91 6.01
N ASP A 507 -12.19 -9.68 7.31
CA ASP A 507 -13.00 -8.60 7.86
C ASP A 507 -12.45 -7.23 7.46
N PHE A 508 -11.13 -7.03 7.60
CA PHE A 508 -10.47 -5.81 7.16
C PHE A 508 -10.66 -5.54 5.66
N ARG A 509 -10.62 -6.57 4.81
CA ARG A 509 -10.93 -6.45 3.38
C ARG A 509 -12.37 -5.97 3.15
N CYS A 510 -13.33 -6.41 3.96
CA CYS A 510 -14.72 -5.92 3.87
C CYS A 510 -14.81 -4.43 4.23
N GLU A 511 -14.07 -4.00 5.26
CA GLU A 511 -13.97 -2.59 5.63
C GLU A 511 -13.34 -1.74 4.51
N LEU A 512 -12.24 -2.21 3.91
CA LEU A 512 -11.63 -1.52 2.76
C LEU A 512 -12.62 -1.30 1.61
N LEU A 513 -13.48 -2.28 1.30
CA LEU A 513 -14.52 -2.11 0.26
C LEU A 513 -15.55 -1.04 0.62
N ARG A 514 -15.93 -0.95 1.90
CA ARG A 514 -16.80 0.13 2.39
C ARG A 514 -16.11 1.46 2.18
N TYR A 515 -14.87 1.60 2.64
CA TYR A 515 -14.10 2.85 2.57
C TYR A 515 -13.88 3.31 1.12
N PHE A 516 -13.57 2.40 0.20
CA PHE A 516 -13.41 2.75 -1.21
C PHE A 516 -14.70 3.23 -1.86
N SER A 517 -15.85 2.66 -1.48
CA SER A 517 -17.15 3.10 -1.98
C SER A 517 -17.49 4.52 -1.50
N PHE A 518 -17.05 4.90 -0.30
CA PHE A 518 -17.19 6.27 0.23
C PHE A 518 -16.23 7.26 -0.43
N SER A 519 -14.97 6.87 -0.63
CA SER A 519 -13.97 7.70 -1.32
C SER A 519 -14.46 8.11 -2.72
N ASP A 520 -15.03 7.17 -3.49
CA ASP A 520 -15.51 7.46 -4.84
C ASP A 520 -16.69 8.47 -4.83
N ASN A 521 -17.57 8.42 -3.81
CA ASN A 521 -18.67 9.37 -3.62
C ASN A 521 -18.20 10.76 -3.14
N ALA A 522 -17.24 10.82 -2.21
CA ALA A 522 -16.70 12.08 -1.68
C ALA A 522 -15.90 12.86 -2.73
N HIS A 523 -15.37 12.17 -3.74
CA HIS A 523 -14.61 12.78 -4.85
C HIS A 523 -15.44 13.04 -6.11
N GLY A 524 -16.77 12.90 -6.03
CA GLY A 524 -17.68 13.31 -7.12
C GLY A 524 -17.65 12.39 -8.34
N ILE A 525 -17.23 11.13 -8.20
CA ILE A 525 -17.46 10.13 -9.26
C ILE A 525 -18.94 9.77 -9.21
N PRO A 526 -19.74 10.04 -10.26
CA PRO A 526 -21.10 9.55 -10.29
C PRO A 526 -21.04 8.02 -10.29
N ILE A 527 -21.69 7.39 -9.31
CA ILE A 527 -22.07 5.98 -9.42
C ILE A 527 -23.03 5.91 -10.61
N THR A 528 -22.51 5.66 -11.81
CA THR A 528 -23.33 5.06 -12.85
C THR A 528 -23.71 3.70 -12.33
N HIS A 529 -24.94 3.56 -11.83
CA HIS A 529 -25.63 2.30 -11.82
C HIS A 529 -25.70 1.81 -13.28
N HIS A 530 -24.63 1.20 -13.77
CA HIS A 530 -24.79 0.23 -14.84
C HIS A 530 -25.77 -0.79 -14.28
N ARG A 531 -26.98 -0.81 -14.85
CA ARG A 531 -27.95 -1.87 -14.66
C ARG A 531 -27.28 -3.15 -15.16
N THR A 532 -26.50 -3.79 -14.31
CA THR A 532 -25.99 -5.12 -14.57
C THR A 532 -27.22 -6.01 -14.67
N LEU A 533 -27.46 -6.55 -15.87
CA LEU A 533 -28.41 -7.65 -16.04
C LEU A 533 -27.95 -8.77 -15.10
N PHE A 534 -28.72 -9.02 -14.06
CA PHE A 534 -28.50 -10.19 -13.22
C PHE A 534 -28.86 -11.42 -14.07
N TYR A 535 -27.87 -12.24 -14.38
CA TYR A 535 -28.09 -13.60 -14.84
C TYR A 535 -28.05 -14.50 -13.60
N GLU A 536 -29.20 -15.04 -13.19
CA GLU A 536 -29.23 -16.15 -12.25
C GLU A 536 -28.83 -17.43 -12.99
N VAL A 537 -27.74 -18.08 -12.55
CA VAL A 537 -27.35 -19.41 -13.02
C VAL A 537 -27.94 -20.44 -12.06
N CYS A 538 -29.04 -21.07 -12.46
CA CYS A 538 -29.61 -22.20 -11.73
C CYS A 538 -28.94 -23.50 -12.18
N LEU A 539 -28.17 -24.14 -11.28
CA LEU A 539 -27.65 -25.48 -11.47
C LEU A 539 -28.64 -26.49 -10.86
N THR A 540 -29.25 -27.32 -11.71
CA THR A 540 -30.02 -28.49 -11.25
C THR A 540 -29.19 -29.75 -11.46
N TYR A 541 -28.96 -30.49 -10.38
CA TYR A 541 -28.30 -31.79 -10.41
C TYR A 541 -29.34 -32.90 -10.51
N THR A 542 -29.20 -33.78 -11.51
CA THR A 542 -29.79 -35.12 -11.51
C THR A 542 -28.72 -36.12 -11.95
N ASP A 543 -28.85 -37.37 -11.50
CA ASP A 543 -27.82 -38.44 -11.54
C ASP A 543 -27.25 -38.82 -12.93
N ALA A 544 -27.56 -38.08 -14.01
CA ALA A 544 -27.05 -38.39 -15.35
C ALA A 544 -26.73 -37.19 -16.27
N SER A 545 -26.89 -35.91 -15.87
CA SER A 545 -26.36 -34.77 -16.65
C SER A 545 -26.46 -33.43 -15.91
N VAL A 546 -25.60 -32.47 -16.28
CA VAL A 546 -25.69 -31.05 -15.90
C VAL A 546 -26.27 -30.27 -17.07
N SER A 547 -27.37 -29.54 -16.84
CA SER A 547 -27.98 -28.65 -17.83
C SER A 547 -27.85 -27.20 -17.38
N LEU A 548 -27.32 -26.34 -18.26
CA LEU A 548 -27.15 -24.91 -18.05
C LEU A 548 -28.27 -24.17 -18.79
N ARG A 549 -29.12 -23.43 -18.06
CA ARG A 549 -30.10 -22.52 -18.64
C ARG A 549 -29.81 -21.08 -18.20
N LEU A 550 -29.54 -20.22 -19.17
CA LEU A 550 -29.50 -18.77 -18.99
C LEU A 550 -30.91 -18.22 -19.20
N GLN A 551 -31.46 -17.53 -18.20
CA GLN A 551 -32.74 -16.84 -18.34
C GLN A 551 -32.60 -15.38 -17.91
N ALA A 552 -32.95 -14.46 -18.80
CA ALA A 552 -32.90 -13.03 -18.54
C ALA A 552 -34.17 -12.58 -17.79
N GLY A 553 -34.01 -11.92 -16.65
CA GLY A 553 -35.10 -11.36 -15.85
C GLY A 553 -35.01 -9.83 -15.73
N TYR A 554 -36.15 -9.15 -15.86
CA TYR A 554 -36.30 -7.71 -15.58
C TYR A 554 -36.89 -7.51 -14.17
N PRO A 555 -36.51 -6.46 -13.42
CA PRO A 555 -37.04 -6.23 -12.08
C PRO A 555 -38.51 -5.82 -12.15
N GLY A 556 -39.41 -6.61 -11.53
CA GLY A 556 -40.84 -6.30 -11.40
C GLY A 556 -41.83 -7.42 -11.72
N ARG A 557 -41.38 -8.60 -12.18
CA ARG A 557 -42.25 -9.79 -12.30
C ARG A 557 -41.66 -10.95 -11.51
N ALA A 558 -42.45 -11.49 -10.58
CA ALA A 558 -42.09 -12.67 -9.81
C ALA A 558 -41.99 -13.91 -10.72
N SER A 559 -40.85 -14.57 -10.71
CA SER A 559 -40.70 -15.97 -11.14
C SER A 559 -40.15 -16.79 -9.96
N LEU A 560 -40.78 -17.94 -9.70
CA LEU A 560 -40.64 -18.73 -8.48
C LEU A 560 -39.24 -19.33 -8.28
N CYS A 561 -38.50 -18.80 -7.30
CA CYS A 561 -37.69 -19.58 -6.38
C CYS A 561 -37.97 -19.05 -4.96
N ARG A 562 -38.96 -19.61 -4.27
CA ARG A 562 -39.28 -19.24 -2.88
C ARG A 562 -38.32 -19.98 -1.94
N THR A 563 -37.38 -19.28 -1.32
CA THR A 563 -37.16 -19.37 0.15
C THR A 563 -36.41 -18.16 0.70
N LEU A 564 -37.16 -17.39 1.50
CA LEU A 564 -36.85 -16.45 2.57
C LEU A 564 -35.42 -15.96 2.87
N GLN A 565 -35.39 -14.63 3.08
CA GLN A 565 -34.66 -13.83 4.08
C GLN A 565 -33.26 -13.27 3.77
N THR A 566 -33.26 -11.94 3.59
CA THR A 566 -32.34 -10.94 4.18
C THR A 566 -30.93 -11.43 4.48
N ARG A 567 -29.97 -11.15 3.60
CA ARG A 567 -28.55 -11.22 3.94
C ARG A 567 -27.79 -10.02 3.37
N VAL A 568 -27.07 -9.38 4.28
CA VAL A 568 -25.89 -8.52 4.08
C VAL A 568 -24.98 -9.14 3.01
N PRO A 569 -24.31 -8.34 2.14
CA PRO A 569 -23.42 -8.87 1.12
C PRO A 569 -22.30 -9.70 1.76
N ARG A 570 -22.27 -11.00 1.48
CA ARG A 570 -21.13 -11.85 1.87
C ARG A 570 -19.99 -11.61 0.88
N CYS A 571 -18.90 -11.05 1.37
CA CYS A 571 -17.65 -10.96 0.61
C CYS A 571 -17.03 -12.37 0.49
N LEU A 572 -17.02 -12.91 -0.73
CA LEU A 572 -16.16 -14.06 -1.07
C LEU A 572 -14.76 -13.53 -1.41
N ILE A 573 -13.74 -14.08 -0.75
CA ILE A 573 -12.38 -14.09 -1.28
C ILE A 573 -12.38 -15.21 -2.31
N ILE A 574 -12.22 -14.87 -3.60
CA ILE A 574 -11.98 -15.88 -4.62
C ILE A 574 -10.55 -16.37 -4.41
N THR A 575 -10.41 -17.62 -3.95
CA THR A 575 -9.14 -18.34 -3.98
C THR A 575 -8.99 -18.97 -5.36
N ASP A 576 -7.85 -18.74 -6.01
CA ASP A 576 -7.55 -19.13 -7.39
C ASP A 576 -7.41 -20.65 -7.58
N HIS A 577 -8.52 -21.38 -7.51
CA HIS A 577 -8.62 -22.73 -8.06
C HIS A 577 -9.78 -22.80 -9.04
N VAL A 578 -9.58 -22.22 -10.22
CA VAL A 578 -10.33 -22.59 -11.42
C VAL A 578 -9.35 -23.18 -12.43
N THR A 579 -9.22 -24.50 -12.38
CA THR A 579 -8.54 -25.27 -13.41
C THR A 579 -9.39 -25.23 -14.68
N PHE A 580 -8.99 -24.44 -15.67
CA PHE A 580 -9.58 -24.55 -17.01
C PHE A 580 -9.06 -25.83 -17.67
N LEU A 581 -9.88 -26.87 -17.66
CA LEU A 581 -9.74 -28.01 -18.58
C LEU A 581 -10.29 -27.57 -19.93
N SER A 582 -9.38 -27.41 -20.89
CA SER A 582 -9.65 -27.21 -22.30
C SER A 582 -10.42 -28.40 -22.89
N ILE A 583 -11.52 -28.10 -23.61
CA ILE A 583 -12.09 -28.96 -24.66
C ILE A 583 -11.87 -28.23 -25.99
#